data_AF-A0A7W4E4T6-F1
#
_entry.id   AF-A0A7W4E4T6-F1
#
_cell.length_a   1.000
_cell.length_b   1.000
_cell.length_c   1.000
_cell.angle_alpha   90.00
_cell.angle_beta   90.00
_cell.angle_gamma   90.00
#
_symmetry.space_group_name_H-M   'P 1'
#
loop_
_entity.id
_entity.type
_entity.pdbx_description
1 polymer ?
#
loop_
_entity_poly.entity_id
_entity_poly.type
_entity_poly.pdbx_seq_one_letter_code
_entity_poly.pdbx_strand_id
1 'polypeptide(L)'
;MNILFGAFIGLIALTLLVVIHEFGHFIMAKKSGVKVNEFGIGLPPRKLAWLHLPAKEVQKFYDSLKSESKAKVNQKRLQKLLAMGKDKTKKDKYVWFFIPSTEYKNDPLYKQDYLIFSINLLPLGGFCTMDGESDAETKPHTFGATNYLQKTAILFGGVTMNWLYGVLIFTILAVTGMPQFMNNQFNINEKAHLLCQKSISIKFSKILQLVVVP
;
A
#
# COMPACT_ATOMS: atom_id res chain seq x y z
N MET A 1 -19.63 -10.70 -16.73
CA MET A 1 -19.17 -9.94 -15.55
C MET A 1 -19.44 -8.46 -15.80
N ASN A 2 -20.20 -7.75 -14.97
CA ASN A 2 -20.55 -6.34 -15.24
C ASN A 2 -19.29 -5.45 -15.15
N ILE A 3 -19.15 -4.45 -16.02
CA ILE A 3 -18.01 -3.50 -16.00
C ILE A 3 -17.80 -2.90 -14.60
N LEU A 4 -18.89 -2.64 -13.88
CA LEU A 4 -18.90 -2.17 -12.50
C LEU A 4 -18.16 -3.10 -11.53
N PHE A 5 -18.28 -4.42 -11.73
CA PHE A 5 -17.60 -5.41 -10.89
C PHE A 5 -16.09 -5.41 -11.14
N GLY A 6 -15.66 -5.30 -12.41
CA GLY A 6 -14.24 -5.18 -12.75
C GLY A 6 -13.61 -3.90 -12.19
N ALA A 7 -14.32 -2.77 -12.31
CA ALA A 7 -13.88 -1.50 -11.75
C ALA A 7 -13.75 -1.53 -10.22
N PHE A 8 -14.70 -2.16 -9.53
CA PHE A 8 -14.66 -2.34 -8.08
C PHE A 8 -13.47 -3.18 -7.62
N ILE A 9 -13.21 -4.31 -8.29
CA ILE A 9 -12.02 -5.14 -8.00
C ILE A 9 -10.73 -4.36 -8.26
N GLY A 10 -10.66 -3.63 -9.38
CA GLY A 10 -9.50 -2.81 -9.72
C GLY A 10 -9.21 -1.75 -8.65
N LEU A 11 -10.24 -1.10 -8.12
CA LEU A 11 -10.10 -0.13 -7.03
C LEU A 11 -9.53 -0.78 -5.76
N ILE A 12 -10.06 -1.94 -5.35
CA ILE A 12 -9.55 -2.66 -4.17
C ILE A 12 -8.09 -3.10 -4.37
N ALA A 13 -7.77 -3.64 -5.55
CA ALA A 13 -6.41 -4.07 -5.87
C ALA A 13 -5.42 -2.89 -5.85
N LEU A 14 -5.82 -1.73 -6.38
CA LEU A 14 -5.02 -0.51 -6.34
C LEU A 14 -4.80 -0.03 -4.91
N THR A 15 -5.83 0.00 -4.08
CA THR A 15 -5.71 0.33 -2.64
C THR A 15 -4.71 -0.59 -1.96
N LEU A 16 -4.83 -1.89 -2.16
CA LEU A 16 -3.97 -2.88 -1.53
C LEU A 16 -2.50 -2.74 -1.98
N LEU A 17 -2.26 -2.51 -3.27
CA LEU A 17 -0.94 -2.26 -3.83
C LEU A 17 -0.27 -1.05 -3.16
N VAL A 18 -1.00 0.07 -3.01
CA VAL A 18 -0.43 1.27 -2.38
C VAL A 18 -0.19 1.05 -0.88
N VAL A 19 -1.10 0.38 -0.16
CA VAL A 19 -0.88 0.08 1.27
C VAL A 19 0.39 -0.75 1.48
N ILE A 20 0.66 -1.71 0.59
CA ILE A 20 1.88 -2.52 0.65
C ILE A 20 3.12 -1.70 0.30
N HIS A 21 3.01 -0.75 -0.63
CA HIS A 21 4.07 0.22 -0.94
C HIS A 21 4.45 1.04 0.29
N GLU A 22 3.47 1.67 0.94
CA GLU A 22 3.67 2.46 2.16
C GLU A 22 4.24 1.59 3.30
N PHE A 23 3.82 0.34 3.39
CA PHE A 23 4.36 -0.61 4.36
C PHE A 23 5.85 -0.89 4.13
N GLY A 24 6.33 -0.85 2.90
CA GLY A 24 7.75 -0.96 2.58
C GLY A 24 8.57 0.21 3.11
N HIS A 25 8.08 1.43 2.94
CA HIS A 25 8.69 2.62 3.54
C HIS A 25 8.71 2.51 5.08
N PHE A 26 7.60 2.08 5.68
CA PHE A 26 7.48 1.90 7.12
C PHE A 26 8.51 0.90 7.68
N ILE A 27 8.67 -0.27 7.06
CA ILE A 27 9.63 -1.28 7.50
C ILE A 27 11.05 -0.74 7.44
N MET A 28 11.42 -0.14 6.31
CA MET A 28 12.79 0.35 6.11
C MET A 28 13.09 1.53 7.04
N ALA A 29 12.14 2.44 7.26
CA ALA A 29 12.29 3.52 8.23
C ALA A 29 12.58 3.00 9.64
N LYS A 30 11.80 2.02 10.11
CA LYS A 30 12.02 1.40 11.42
C LYS A 30 13.38 0.68 11.51
N LYS A 31 13.79 -0.03 10.46
CA LYS A 31 15.10 -0.70 10.42
C LYS A 31 16.27 0.29 10.41
N SER A 32 16.10 1.44 9.77
CA SER A 32 17.09 2.52 9.73
C SER A 32 17.09 3.40 11.00
N GLY A 33 16.24 3.09 11.99
CA GLY A 33 16.16 3.84 13.25
C GLY A 33 15.46 5.19 13.12
N VAL A 34 14.70 5.41 12.03
CA VAL A 34 13.87 6.59 11.80
C VAL A 34 12.53 6.40 12.49
N LYS A 35 12.10 7.42 13.24
CA LYS A 35 10.77 7.42 13.85
C LYS A 35 9.69 7.67 12.79
N VAL A 36 8.65 6.84 12.83
CA VAL A 36 7.44 7.00 12.01
C VAL A 36 6.33 7.55 12.90
N ASN A 37 5.78 8.69 12.51
CA ASN A 37 4.75 9.41 13.26
C ASN A 37 3.35 8.90 12.91
N GLU A 38 3.10 8.64 11.62
CA GLU A 38 1.79 8.19 11.17
C GLU A 38 1.86 7.21 10.01
N PHE A 39 1.03 6.17 10.06
CA PHE A 39 0.75 5.23 8.99
C PHE A 39 -0.75 5.26 8.67
N GLY A 40 -1.10 5.86 7.55
CA GLY A 40 -2.48 6.06 7.11
C GLY A 40 -2.84 5.18 5.91
N ILE A 41 -4.01 4.55 5.97
CA ILE A 41 -4.60 3.84 4.83
C ILE A 41 -5.66 4.74 4.20
N GLY A 42 -5.51 5.04 2.91
CA GLY A 42 -6.40 5.92 2.15
C GLY A 42 -6.06 7.41 2.21
N LEU A 43 -6.86 8.24 1.53
CA LEU A 43 -6.73 9.69 1.50
C LEU A 43 -7.66 10.39 2.50
N PRO A 44 -7.25 11.53 3.09
CA PRO A 44 -8.06 12.29 4.04
C PRO A 44 -9.41 12.73 3.41
N PRO A 45 -10.48 12.90 4.22
CA PRO A 45 -10.51 13.01 5.68
C PRO A 45 -10.39 11.67 6.43
N ARG A 46 -9.75 11.70 7.60
CA ARG A 46 -9.55 10.53 8.46
C ARG A 46 -10.87 10.12 9.12
N LYS A 47 -11.16 8.82 9.19
CA LYS A 47 -12.38 8.28 9.82
C LYS A 47 -12.10 7.65 11.17
N LEU A 48 -10.99 6.91 11.30
CA LEU A 48 -10.60 6.21 12.52
C LEU A 48 -9.09 6.36 12.74
N ALA A 49 -8.66 6.49 13.99
CA ALA A 49 -7.26 6.48 14.35
C ALA A 49 -7.00 5.65 15.61
N TRP A 50 -5.91 4.89 15.57
CA TRP A 50 -5.37 4.14 16.69
C TRP A 50 -3.98 4.67 17.02
N LEU A 51 -3.78 5.06 18.27
CA LEU A 51 -2.50 5.55 18.75
C LEU A 51 -1.79 4.46 19.53
N HIS A 52 -0.52 4.26 19.22
CA HIS A 52 0.37 3.34 19.89
C HIS A 52 1.38 4.13 20.74
N LEU A 53 1.05 4.31 22.01
CA LEU A 53 1.79 5.15 22.96
C LEU A 53 2.06 4.39 24.27
N PRO A 54 3.08 4.77 25.07
CA PRO A 54 3.32 4.15 26.36
C PRO A 54 2.18 4.46 27.34
N ALA A 55 1.79 3.48 28.17
CA ALA A 55 0.66 3.59 29.09
C ALA A 55 0.75 4.78 30.06
N LYS A 56 1.96 5.26 30.35
CA LYS A 56 2.23 6.41 31.24
C LYS A 56 1.84 7.75 30.62
N GLU A 57 1.94 7.87 29.31
CA GLU A 57 1.70 9.11 28.58
C GLU A 57 0.23 9.27 28.18
N VAL A 58 -0.59 8.23 28.38
CA VAL A 58 -2.04 8.25 28.09
C VAL A 58 -2.75 9.39 28.80
N GLN A 59 -2.37 9.72 30.04
CA GLN A 59 -2.97 10.84 30.77
C GLN A 59 -2.62 12.18 30.12
N LYS A 60 -1.33 12.42 29.88
CA LYS A 60 -0.81 13.64 29.25
C LYS A 60 -1.45 13.87 27.88
N PHE A 61 -1.61 12.79 27.12
CA PHE A 61 -2.28 12.81 25.83
C PHE A 61 -3.80 13.09 25.96
N TYR A 62 -4.50 12.45 26.90
CA TYR A 62 -5.92 12.73 27.10
C TYR A 62 -6.17 14.19 27.49
N ASP A 63 -5.29 14.77 28.31
CA ASP A 63 -5.42 16.15 28.78
C ASP A 63 -5.22 17.16 27.64
N SER A 64 -4.36 16.86 26.65
CA SER A 64 -4.15 17.71 25.47
C SER A 64 -5.31 17.70 24.47
N LEU A 65 -6.23 16.73 24.55
CA LEU A 65 -7.38 16.66 23.64
C LEU A 65 -8.33 17.86 23.84
N LYS A 66 -8.87 18.39 22.73
CA LYS A 66 -10.02 19.32 22.73
C LYS A 66 -11.23 18.70 23.44
N SER A 67 -12.07 19.54 24.02
CA SER A 67 -13.27 19.15 24.78
C SER A 67 -14.25 18.28 23.98
N GLU A 68 -14.41 18.54 22.68
CA GLU A 68 -15.28 17.75 21.79
C GLU A 68 -14.79 16.30 21.62
N SER A 69 -13.47 16.11 21.49
CA SER A 69 -12.86 14.79 21.36
C SER A 69 -12.94 14.00 22.66
N LYS A 70 -12.80 14.66 23.81
CA LYS A 70 -12.94 14.06 25.15
C LYS A 70 -14.33 13.44 25.36
N ALA A 71 -15.39 14.06 24.85
CA ALA A 71 -16.76 13.57 24.99
C ALA A 71 -17.01 12.24 24.23
N LYS A 72 -16.27 11.99 23.14
CA LYS A 72 -16.41 10.78 22.33
C LYS A 72 -15.49 9.63 22.79
N VAL A 73 -14.60 9.87 23.76
CA VAL A 73 -13.69 8.86 24.31
C VAL A 73 -14.44 7.95 25.28
N ASN A 74 -14.21 6.64 25.15
CA ASN A 74 -14.76 5.67 26.09
C ASN A 74 -14.03 5.76 27.46
N GLN A 75 -14.69 6.37 28.44
CA GLN A 75 -14.13 6.60 29.78
C GLN A 75 -13.77 5.30 30.52
N LYS A 76 -14.56 4.23 30.36
CA LYS A 76 -14.26 2.93 30.99
C LYS A 76 -12.95 2.34 30.46
N ARG A 77 -12.73 2.44 29.14
CA ARG A 77 -11.47 2.01 28.50
C ARG A 77 -10.31 2.90 28.92
N LEU A 78 -10.50 4.21 29.01
CA LEU A 78 -9.48 5.16 29.46
C LEU A 78 -9.01 4.84 30.89
N GLN A 79 -9.92 4.68 31.85
CA GLN A 79 -9.57 4.33 33.23
C GLN A 79 -8.77 3.02 33.31
N LYS A 80 -9.14 2.03 32.51
CA LYS A 80 -8.39 0.76 32.41
C LYS A 80 -6.96 0.97 31.90
N LEU A 81 -6.77 1.84 30.91
CA LEU A 81 -5.44 2.18 30.38
C LEU A 81 -4.60 2.98 31.37
N LEU A 82 -5.21 3.92 32.09
CA LEU A 82 -4.56 4.69 33.15
C LEU A 82 -4.13 3.81 34.33
N ALA A 83 -4.98 2.84 34.72
CA ALA A 83 -4.63 1.85 35.74
C ALA A 83 -3.43 0.99 35.30
N MET A 84 -3.34 0.64 34.01
CA MET A 84 -2.18 -0.06 33.45
C MET A 84 -0.90 0.79 33.45
N GLY A 85 -1.00 2.12 33.34
CA GLY A 85 0.15 3.03 33.37
C GLY A 85 0.71 3.35 34.76
N LYS A 86 -0.13 3.24 35.81
CA LYS A 86 0.27 3.45 37.22
C LYS A 86 1.11 2.30 37.78
N ASP A 87 1.05 1.12 37.16
CA ASP A 87 1.84 -0.03 37.54
C ASP A 87 3.33 0.20 37.24
N LYS A 88 4.11 0.48 38.30
CA LYS A 88 5.55 0.77 38.20
C LYS A 88 6.37 -0.43 37.74
N THR A 89 5.84 -1.65 37.82
CA THR A 89 6.52 -2.89 37.42
C THR A 89 6.55 -3.09 35.89
N LYS A 90 5.67 -2.39 35.14
CA LYS A 90 5.52 -2.51 33.68
C LYS A 90 5.86 -1.20 32.96
N LYS A 91 7.10 -0.73 33.18
CA LYS A 91 7.60 0.57 32.71
C LYS A 91 7.49 0.77 31.19
N ASP A 92 7.55 -0.31 30.41
CA ASP A 92 7.63 -0.27 28.93
C ASP A 92 6.36 -0.79 28.24
N LYS A 93 5.21 -0.81 28.91
CA LYS A 93 3.98 -1.33 28.33
C LYS A 93 3.34 -0.31 27.37
N TYR A 94 3.41 -0.60 26.07
CA TYR A 94 2.69 0.14 25.03
C TYR A 94 1.21 -0.26 24.98
N VAL A 95 0.35 0.72 24.72
CA VAL A 95 -1.10 0.52 24.65
C VAL A 95 -1.71 1.12 23.41
N TRP A 96 -2.80 0.50 22.98
CA TRP A 96 -3.62 0.95 21.86
C TRP A 96 -4.79 1.80 22.36
N PHE A 97 -4.71 3.10 22.10
CA PHE A 97 -5.78 4.06 22.40
C PHE A 97 -6.52 4.40 21.12
N PHE A 98 -7.83 4.22 21.13
CA PHE A 98 -8.70 4.47 19.97
C PHE A 98 -9.38 5.82 20.14
N ILE A 99 -9.44 6.61 19.05
CA ILE A 99 -10.03 7.94 19.09
C ILE A 99 -10.91 8.19 17.83
N PRO A 100 -12.16 8.66 18.00
CA PRO A 100 -13.05 9.00 16.89
C PRO A 100 -12.72 10.36 16.26
N SER A 101 -12.73 10.38 14.93
CA SER A 101 -11.88 11.23 14.08
C SER A 101 -12.43 12.58 13.66
N THR A 102 -12.67 13.50 14.59
CA THR A 102 -12.93 14.90 14.21
C THR A 102 -11.84 15.79 14.77
N GLU A 103 -10.88 16.11 13.89
CA GLU A 103 -9.94 17.25 14.01
C GLU A 103 -8.62 17.04 14.80
N TYR A 104 -7.76 16.13 14.32
CA TYR A 104 -6.32 16.07 14.69
C TYR A 104 -5.44 17.10 13.97
N LYS A 105 -6.04 17.93 13.10
CA LYS A 105 -5.31 18.85 12.21
C LYS A 105 -4.62 20.00 12.97
N ASN A 106 -4.95 20.19 14.26
CA ASN A 106 -4.51 21.29 15.11
C ASN A 106 -3.99 20.81 16.48
N ASP A 107 -3.47 19.58 16.58
CA ASP A 107 -2.85 19.13 17.82
C ASP A 107 -1.47 19.80 17.96
N PRO A 108 -1.21 20.66 18.97
CA PRO A 108 0.11 21.25 19.21
C PRO A 108 1.17 20.21 19.59
N LEU A 109 0.78 18.94 19.67
CA LEU A 109 1.62 17.79 19.90
C LEU A 109 2.29 17.27 18.62
N TYR A 110 2.35 18.02 17.51
CA TYR A 110 3.05 17.66 16.25
C TYR A 110 4.56 17.30 16.39
N LYS A 111 5.07 17.25 17.62
CA LYS A 111 6.30 16.59 18.06
C LYS A 111 5.93 15.23 18.69
N GLN A 112 5.47 14.29 17.85
CA GLN A 112 4.85 13.04 18.32
C GLN A 112 5.91 11.96 18.57
N ASP A 113 6.02 11.47 19.81
CA ASP A 113 6.83 10.30 20.17
C ASP A 113 6.07 8.96 20.02
N TYR A 114 4.90 8.96 19.36
CA TYR A 114 4.03 7.78 19.21
C TYR A 114 3.61 7.54 17.76
N LEU A 115 3.27 6.26 17.47
CA LEU A 115 2.86 5.82 16.14
C LEU A 115 1.33 5.87 16.02
N ILE A 116 0.84 6.61 15.04
CA ILE A 116 -0.59 6.72 14.72
C ILE A 116 -0.91 5.81 13.54
N PHE A 117 -1.91 4.94 13.68
CA PHE A 117 -2.51 4.21 12.57
C PHE A 117 -3.84 4.85 12.22
N SER A 118 -3.97 5.40 11.02
CA SER A 118 -5.22 6.03 10.56
C SER A 118 -5.87 5.25 9.43
N ILE A 119 -7.19 5.19 9.45
CA ILE A 119 -8.01 4.72 8.34
C ILE A 119 -8.82 5.90 7.84
N ASN A 120 -8.66 6.21 6.57
CA ASN A 120 -9.26 7.38 5.94
C ASN A 120 -10.47 6.99 5.10
N LEU A 121 -11.30 7.99 4.80
CA LEU A 121 -12.59 7.77 4.17
C LEU A 121 -12.45 7.34 2.70
N LEU A 122 -11.44 7.87 2.01
CA LEU A 122 -11.19 7.53 0.61
C LEU A 122 -10.21 6.37 0.53
N PRO A 123 -10.56 5.23 -0.09
CA PRO A 123 -9.67 4.07 -0.20
C PRO A 123 -8.54 4.28 -1.21
N LEU A 124 -8.42 5.47 -1.81
CA LEU A 124 -7.35 5.77 -2.75
C LEU A 124 -6.07 6.04 -1.96
N GLY A 125 -5.04 5.25 -2.17
CA GLY A 125 -3.69 5.49 -1.65
C GLY A 125 -3.46 5.12 -0.19
N GLY A 126 -2.41 5.71 0.38
CA GLY A 126 -1.96 5.59 1.76
C GLY A 126 -0.84 6.60 1.99
N PHE A 127 -0.41 6.77 3.23
CA PHE A 127 0.74 7.62 3.54
C PHE A 127 1.48 7.12 4.77
N CYS A 128 2.80 7.26 4.75
CA CYS A 128 3.68 7.01 5.88
C CYS A 128 4.48 8.27 6.21
N THR A 129 4.06 9.02 7.22
CA THR A 129 4.73 10.26 7.63
C THR A 129 5.85 9.96 8.62
N MET A 130 7.07 10.38 8.28
CA MET A 130 8.27 10.18 9.10
C MET A 130 8.66 11.46 9.82
N ASP A 131 9.33 11.32 10.97
CA ASP A 131 9.76 12.46 11.76
C ASP A 131 10.84 13.27 11.02
N GLY A 132 10.64 14.59 10.90
CA GLY A 132 11.50 15.54 10.16
C GLY A 132 11.69 15.26 8.67
N GLU A 133 10.59 14.96 7.98
CA GLU A 133 10.47 15.07 6.52
C GLU A 133 10.52 16.55 6.04
N SER A 134 10.24 17.52 6.93
CA SER A 134 10.37 18.96 6.66
C SER A 134 11.71 19.53 7.18
N ASP A 135 12.67 19.59 6.26
CA ASP A 135 13.94 20.33 6.13
C ASP A 135 14.54 21.26 7.22
N ALA A 136 14.32 21.08 8.52
CA ALA A 136 15.02 21.90 9.52
C ALA A 136 15.43 21.19 10.82
N GLU A 137 15.04 19.93 11.05
CA GLU A 137 15.31 19.25 12.31
C GLU A 137 16.41 18.19 12.19
N THR A 138 17.59 18.49 12.75
CA THR A 138 18.77 17.61 12.86
C THR A 138 18.80 16.82 14.17
N LYS A 139 17.63 16.45 14.71
CA LYS A 139 17.56 15.67 15.95
C LYS A 139 17.94 14.20 15.69
N PRO A 140 18.52 13.50 16.68
CA PRO A 140 18.78 12.07 16.57
C PRO A 140 17.46 11.29 16.34
N HIS A 141 17.47 10.33 15.41
CA HIS A 141 16.32 9.51 14.96
C HIS A 141 15.32 10.18 14.00
N THR A 142 15.67 11.34 13.45
CA THR A 142 14.88 12.09 12.47
C THR A 142 15.32 11.76 11.04
N PHE A 143 14.39 11.69 10.09
CA PHE A 143 14.67 11.38 8.68
C PHE A 143 15.72 12.33 8.10
N GLY A 144 15.61 13.63 8.38
CA GLY A 144 16.57 14.65 7.97
C GLY A 144 18.02 14.36 8.37
N ALA A 145 18.25 13.79 9.57
CA ALA A 145 19.57 13.52 10.14
C ALA A 145 20.20 12.20 9.66
N THR A 146 19.47 11.36 8.91
CA THR A 146 19.98 10.08 8.40
C THR A 146 20.94 10.24 7.23
N ASN A 147 21.83 9.24 7.06
CA ASN A 147 22.75 9.20 5.91
C ASN A 147 21.97 9.04 4.59
N TYR A 148 22.51 9.55 3.49
CA TYR A 148 21.95 9.42 2.15
C TYR A 148 21.58 7.97 1.78
N LEU A 149 22.39 6.99 2.18
CA LEU A 149 22.11 5.57 1.93
C LEU A 149 20.88 5.07 2.70
N GLN A 150 20.66 5.57 3.92
CA GLN A 150 19.48 5.22 4.71
C GLN A 150 18.23 5.84 4.08
N LYS A 151 18.28 7.11 3.66
CA LYS A 151 17.18 7.77 2.92
C LYS A 151 16.85 7.00 1.65
N THR A 152 17.87 6.62 0.89
CA THR A 152 17.73 5.84 -0.34
C THR A 152 17.09 4.48 -0.04
N ALA A 153 17.58 3.74 0.95
CA ALA A 153 17.01 2.45 1.34
C ALA A 153 15.55 2.55 1.79
N ILE A 154 15.19 3.64 2.48
CA ILE A 154 13.81 3.91 2.90
C ILE A 154 12.91 4.16 1.69
N LEU A 155 13.34 5.02 0.75
CA LEU A 155 12.60 5.31 -0.48
C LEU A 155 12.48 4.07 -1.39
N PHE A 156 13.55 3.28 -1.49
CA PHE A 156 13.51 2.02 -2.25
C PHE A 156 12.64 0.95 -1.58
N GLY A 157 12.46 1.00 -0.25
CA GLY A 157 11.66 0.05 0.50
C GLY A 157 10.25 -0.14 -0.04
N GLY A 158 9.57 0.94 -0.45
CA GLY A 158 8.23 0.86 -1.04
C GLY A 158 8.22 0.17 -2.40
N VAL A 159 9.19 0.48 -3.26
CA VAL A 159 9.33 -0.17 -4.58
C VAL A 159 9.63 -1.66 -4.43
N THR A 160 10.55 -2.01 -3.51
CA THR A 160 10.90 -3.40 -3.24
C THR A 160 9.71 -4.22 -2.74
N MET A 161 8.87 -3.67 -1.85
CA MET A 161 7.67 -4.38 -1.38
C MET A 161 6.63 -4.57 -2.48
N ASN A 162 6.46 -3.59 -3.37
CA ASN A 162 5.57 -3.76 -4.53
C ASN A 162 6.08 -4.84 -5.48
N TRP A 163 7.38 -4.90 -5.72
CA TRP A 163 7.98 -5.95 -6.54
C TRP A 163 7.76 -7.34 -5.93
N LEU A 164 8.01 -7.50 -4.63
CA LEU A 164 7.74 -8.76 -3.91
C LEU A 164 6.26 -9.15 -3.96
N TYR A 165 5.37 -8.17 -3.78
CA TYR A 165 3.93 -8.41 -3.86
C TYR A 165 3.48 -8.78 -5.27
N GLY A 166 4.07 -8.16 -6.30
CA GLY A 166 3.86 -8.55 -7.69
C GLY A 166 4.26 -10.00 -7.94
N VAL A 167 5.46 -10.40 -7.52
CA VAL A 167 5.91 -11.80 -7.62
C VAL A 167 4.92 -12.73 -6.94
N LEU A 168 4.47 -12.41 -5.72
CA LEU A 168 3.49 -13.20 -4.98
C LEU A 168 2.17 -13.36 -5.76
N ILE A 169 1.57 -12.25 -6.22
CA ILE A 169 0.31 -12.31 -6.97
C ILE A 169 0.48 -13.09 -8.27
N PHE A 170 1.54 -12.83 -9.04
CA PHE A 170 1.77 -13.50 -10.31
C PHE A 170 2.00 -15.00 -10.13
N THR A 171 2.69 -15.43 -9.06
CA THR A 171 2.80 -16.86 -8.72
C THR A 171 1.44 -17.46 -8.41
N ILE A 172 0.59 -16.79 -7.62
CA ILE A 172 -0.76 -17.27 -7.30
C ILE A 172 -1.61 -17.37 -8.58
N LEU A 173 -1.57 -16.36 -9.44
CA LEU A 173 -2.27 -16.36 -10.73
C LEU A 173 -1.77 -17.45 -11.67
N ALA A 174 -0.47 -17.72 -11.69
CA ALA A 174 0.11 -18.79 -12.50
C ALA A 174 -0.37 -20.18 -12.04
N VAL A 175 -0.53 -20.38 -10.72
CA VAL A 175 -1.01 -21.65 -10.15
C VAL A 175 -2.53 -21.81 -10.33
N THR A 176 -3.30 -20.73 -10.17
CA THR A 176 -4.78 -20.78 -10.24
C THR A 176 -5.35 -20.69 -11.66
N GLY A 177 -4.54 -20.21 -12.62
CA GLY A 177 -4.97 -19.96 -13.99
C GLY A 177 -5.70 -18.62 -14.13
N MET A 178 -5.56 -17.97 -15.29
CA MET A 178 -6.23 -16.70 -15.56
C MET A 178 -7.72 -16.93 -15.80
N PRO A 179 -8.63 -16.32 -15.01
CA PRO A 179 -10.06 -16.41 -15.28
C PRO A 179 -10.37 -15.70 -16.60
N GLN A 180 -11.20 -16.32 -17.44
CA GLN A 180 -11.65 -15.69 -18.69
C GLN A 180 -12.62 -14.55 -18.35
N PHE A 181 -12.20 -13.31 -18.58
CA PHE A 181 -13.00 -12.12 -18.25
C PHE A 181 -14.14 -11.87 -19.25
N MET A 182 -14.00 -12.39 -20.47
CA MET A 182 -15.00 -12.32 -21.54
C MET A 182 -15.30 -13.71 -22.08
N ASN A 183 -16.59 -14.05 -22.15
CA ASN A 183 -17.03 -15.21 -22.91
C ASN A 183 -16.70 -14.96 -24.39
N ASN A 184 -16.13 -15.94 -25.09
CA ASN A 184 -15.75 -15.91 -26.52
C ASN A 184 -14.51 -15.07 -26.92
N GLN A 185 -13.59 -14.73 -26.00
CA GLN A 185 -12.36 -14.03 -26.38
C GLN A 185 -11.40 -14.88 -27.23
N PHE A 186 -11.57 -16.20 -27.24
CA PHE A 186 -10.88 -17.15 -28.13
C PHE A 186 -11.88 -17.90 -29.01
N ASN A 187 -12.68 -17.18 -29.79
CA ASN A 187 -13.36 -17.79 -30.92
C ASN A 187 -12.55 -17.42 -32.17
N ILE A 188 -11.52 -18.21 -32.47
CA ILE A 188 -10.99 -18.22 -33.84
C ILE A 188 -12.15 -18.79 -34.64
N ASN A 189 -12.93 -17.91 -35.28
CA ASN A 189 -13.95 -18.32 -36.24
C ASN A 189 -13.24 -19.29 -37.18
N GLU A 190 -13.65 -20.54 -37.16
CA GLU A 190 -13.08 -21.68 -37.88
C GLU A 190 -13.35 -21.50 -39.39
N LYS A 191 -12.79 -20.43 -39.94
CA LYS A 191 -12.81 -20.02 -41.34
C LYS A 191 -11.45 -19.45 -41.72
N ALA A 192 -10.38 -19.93 -41.07
CA ALA A 192 -9.11 -20.10 -41.76
C ALA A 192 -9.34 -21.17 -42.83
N HIS A 193 -10.03 -20.77 -43.90
CA HIS A 193 -10.10 -21.54 -45.12
C HIS A 193 -8.64 -21.80 -45.47
N LEU A 194 -8.23 -23.06 -45.40
CA LEU A 194 -6.98 -23.53 -45.95
C LEU A 194 -7.07 -23.25 -47.45
N LEU A 195 -6.78 -22.01 -47.85
CA LEU A 195 -6.18 -21.74 -49.14
C LEU A 195 -4.77 -22.32 -49.01
N CYS A 196 -4.71 -23.65 -49.05
CA CYS A 196 -3.58 -24.36 -49.58
C CYS A 196 -3.38 -23.74 -50.96
N GLN A 197 -2.52 -22.73 -51.02
CA GLN A 197 -2.08 -22.12 -52.24
C GLN A 197 -1.48 -23.27 -53.02
N LYS A 198 -2.28 -23.79 -53.95
CA LYS A 198 -1.92 -24.86 -54.86
C LYS A 198 -0.64 -24.39 -55.51
N SER A 199 0.47 -24.97 -55.04
CA SER A 199 1.80 -24.72 -55.56
C SER A 199 1.67 -24.73 -57.08
N ILE A 200 2.04 -23.61 -57.67
CA ILE A 200 2.12 -23.41 -59.10
C ILE A 200 3.13 -24.45 -59.58
N SER A 201 2.61 -25.63 -59.93
CA SER A 201 3.34 -26.67 -60.64
C SER A 201 3.54 -26.13 -62.04
N ILE A 202 4.56 -25.29 -62.19
CA ILE A 202 5.12 -24.89 -63.47
C ILE A 202 5.57 -26.20 -64.11
N LYS A 203 4.78 -26.71 -65.04
CA LYS A 203 5.14 -27.80 -65.94
C LYS A 203 6.34 -27.34 -66.77
N PHE A 204 7.54 -27.55 -66.23
CA PHE A 204 8.83 -27.32 -66.90
C PHE A 204 9.00 -28.16 -68.18
N SER A 205 8.07 -29.07 -68.48
CA SER A 205 8.08 -29.91 -69.68
C SER A 205 7.65 -29.19 -70.97
N LYS A 206 7.01 -28.01 -70.90
CA LYS A 206 6.54 -27.30 -72.12
C LYS A 206 7.48 -26.20 -72.64
N ILE A 207 8.55 -25.89 -71.93
CA ILE A 207 9.57 -24.91 -72.35
C ILE A 207 10.79 -25.60 -73.00
N LEU A 208 11.00 -26.90 -72.73
CA LEU A 208 12.11 -27.65 -73.35
C LEU A 208 11.81 -28.18 -74.77
N GLN A 209 10.56 -28.10 -75.25
CA GLN A 209 10.19 -28.45 -76.64
C GLN A 209 10.30 -27.28 -77.63
N LEU A 210 10.62 -26.07 -77.17
CA LEU A 210 10.81 -24.88 -78.02
C LEU A 210 12.30 -24.55 -78.28
N VAL A 211 13.23 -25.39 -77.80
CA VAL A 211 14.70 -25.19 -77.94
C VAL A 211 15.38 -26.38 -78.67
N VAL A 212 14.62 -27.32 -79.24
CA VAL A 212 15.17 -28.39 -80.11
C VAL A 212 14.33 -28.47 -81.41
N VAL A 213 14.65 -27.57 -82.36
CA VAL A 213 14.99 -27.76 -83.80
C VAL A 213 14.24 -28.90 -84.55
N PRO A 214 13.65 -28.61 -85.73
CA PRO A 214 14.38 -28.35 -87.00
C PRO A 214 14.42 -26.88 -87.45
#